data_AF-A0A955R8C5-F1
#
_entry.id   AF-A0A955R8C5-F1
#
_cell.length_a   1.000
_cell.length_b   1.000
_cell.length_c   1.000
_cell.angle_alpha   90.00
_cell.angle_beta   90.00
_cell.angle_gamma   90.00
#
_symmetry.space_group_name_H-M   'P 1'
#
loop_
_entity.id
_entity.type
_entity.pdbx_description
1 polymer ?
#
loop_
_entity_poly.entity_id
_entity_poly.type
_entity_poly.pdbx_seq_one_letter_code
_entity_poly.pdbx_strand_id
1 'polypeptide(L)' 'MEPTPADLAEAIAERPAAAARWAALPPSHRREHVRYVDEAKKPETRARRIAKTVDSLTTT' A
#
# COMPACT_ATOMS: atom_id res chain seq x y z
N MET A 1 -3.19 15.73 -3.69
CA MET A 1 -2.34 14.59 -3.30
C MET A 1 -3.23 13.75 -2.42
N GLU A 2 -3.72 12.60 -2.90
CA GLU A 2 -4.58 11.75 -2.08
C GLU A 2 -3.75 11.22 -0.90
N PRO A 3 -4.23 11.37 0.35
CA PRO A 3 -3.52 10.85 1.51
C PRO A 3 -3.47 9.32 1.43
N THR A 4 -2.38 8.71 1.90
CA THR A 4 -2.33 7.24 2.04
C THR A 4 -3.35 6.81 3.10
N PRO A 5 -4.26 5.87 2.81
CA PRO A 5 -5.22 5.38 3.78
C PRO A 5 -4.51 4.78 5.01
N ALA A 6 -5.10 4.97 6.19
CA ALA A 6 -4.49 4.54 7.45
C ALA A 6 -4.18 3.04 7.44
N ASP A 7 -5.13 2.21 7.00
CA ASP A 7 -4.99 0.75 6.91
C ASP A 7 -3.83 0.31 6.00
N LEU A 8 -3.59 1.03 4.90
CA LEU A 8 -2.46 0.76 4.01
C LEU A 8 -1.14 1.22 4.66
N ALA A 9 -1.14 2.40 5.29
CA ALA A 9 0.04 2.93 5.95
C ALA A 9 0.49 2.04 7.13
N GLU A 10 -0.47 1.55 7.94
CA GLU A 10 -0.22 0.61 9.03
C GLU A 10 0.40 -0.69 8.51
N ALA A 11 -0.21 -1.33 7.51
CA ALA A 11 0.29 -2.58 6.96
C ALA A 11 1.70 -2.45 6.33
N ILE A 12 2.01 -1.29 5.74
CA ILE A 12 3.36 -0.98 5.25
C ILE A 12 4.33 -0.79 6.42
N ALA A 13 3.93 -0.07 7.47
CA ALA A 13 4.76 0.19 8.64
C ALA A 13 5.10 -1.08 9.44
N GLU A 14 4.21 -2.08 9.44
CA GLU A 14 4.46 -3.40 10.04
C GLU A 14 5.62 -4.16 9.38
N ARG A 15 6.03 -3.78 8.16
CA ARG A 15 7.10 -4.43 7.39
C ARG A 15 8.19 -3.42 7.05
N PRO A 16 9.33 -3.40 7.78
CA PRO A 16 10.40 -2.42 7.57
C PRO A 16 10.92 -2.36 6.12
N ALA A 17 11.03 -3.51 5.44
CA ALA A 17 11.42 -3.57 4.03
C ALA A 17 10.39 -2.89 3.11
N ALA A 18 9.10 -3.10 3.35
CA ALA A 18 8.03 -2.43 2.61
C ALA A 18 8.04 -0.93 2.87
N ALA A 19 8.19 -0.51 4.12
CA ALA A 19 8.25 0.90 4.51
C ALA A 19 9.42 1.62 3.82
N ALA A 20 10.62 1.02 3.79
CA ALA A 20 11.77 1.57 3.10
C ALA A 20 11.53 1.72 1.59
N ARG A 21 10.97 0.69 0.93
CA ARG A 21 10.63 0.76 -0.49
C ARG A 21 9.53 1.78 -0.78
N TRP A 22 8.50 1.83 0.05
CA TRP A 22 7.41 2.80 -0.07
C TRP A 22 7.92 4.24 0.04
N ALA A 23 8.81 4.51 0.98
CA ALA A 23 9.47 5.81 1.14
C ALA A 23 10.36 6.18 -0.07
N ALA A 24 10.94 5.19 -0.75
CA ALA A 24 11.72 5.39 -1.97
C ALA A 24 10.87 5.52 -3.24
N LEU A 25 9.61 5.07 -3.23
CA LEU A 25 8.75 5.12 -4.42
C LEU A 25 8.45 6.56 -4.86
N PRO A 26 8.40 6.82 -6.18
CA PRO A 26 7.89 8.09 -6.70
C PRO A 26 6.44 8.35 -6.25
N PRO A 27 6.03 9.62 -6.07
CA PRO A 27 4.68 9.96 -5.66
C PRO A 27 3.59 9.36 -6.57
N SER A 28 3.85 9.22 -7.87
CA SER A 28 2.90 8.63 -8.83
C SER A 28 2.64 7.15 -8.55
N HIS A 29 3.65 6.37 -8.17
CA HIS A 29 3.48 4.95 -7.84
C HIS A 29 2.74 4.77 -6.51
N ARG A 30 3.02 5.62 -5.52
CA ARG A 30 2.26 5.63 -4.27
C ARG A 30 0.78 5.91 -4.53
N ARG A 31 0.46 6.86 -5.40
CA ARG A 31 -0.92 7.17 -5.80
C ARG A 31 -1.60 5.98 -6.49
N GLU A 32 -0.90 5.26 -7.36
CA GLU A 32 -1.46 4.07 -8.01
C GLU A 32 -1.82 2.98 -6.99
N HIS A 33 -0.94 2.72 -6.02
CA HIS A 33 -1.24 1.78 -4.93
C HIS A 33 -2.40 2.25 -4.05
N VAL A 34 -2.45 3.55 -3.70
CA VAL A 34 -3.56 4.13 -2.93
C VAL A 34 -4.87 3.96 -3.68
N ARG A 35 -4.92 4.34 -4.97
CA ARG A 35 -6.10 4.18 -5.82
C ARG A 35 -6.52 2.71 -5.93
N TYR A 36 -5.57 1.80 -6.12
CA TYR A 36 -5.84 0.37 -6.17
C TYR A 36 -6.49 -0.12 -4.86
N VAL A 37 -6.04 0.33 -3.69
CA VAL A 37 -6.66 -0.04 -2.42
C VAL A 37 -8.02 0.65 -2.23
N ASP A 38 -8.16 1.90 -2.67
CA ASP A 38 -9.38 2.69 -2.52
C ASP A 38 -10.55 2.17 -3.38
N GLU A 39 -10.26 1.72 -4.61
CA GLU A 39 -11.26 1.11 -5.49
C GLU A 39 -11.88 -0.19 -4.93
N ALA A 40 -11.28 -0.80 -3.90
CA ALA A 40 -11.83 -1.98 -3.23
C ALA A 40 -12.84 -1.62 -2.13
N LYS A 41 -14.10 -1.47 -2.53
CA LYS A 41 -15.22 -1.13 -1.63
C LYS A 41 -15.59 -2.23 -0.62
N LYS A 42 -15.28 -3.50 -0.92
CA LYS A 42 -15.54 -4.63 -0.01
C LYS A 42 -14.36 -4.78 0.96
N PRO A 43 -14.58 -4.91 2.28
CA PRO A 43 -13.51 -4.98 3.27
C PRO A 43 -12.55 -6.16 3.02
N GLU A 44 -13.08 -7.32 2.63
CA GLU A 44 -12.28 -8.50 2.29
C GLU A 44 -11.37 -8.26 1.07
N THR A 45 -11.88 -7.60 0.03
CA THR A 45 -11.09 -7.25 -1.16
C THR A 45 -10.03 -6.22 -0.82
N ARG A 46 -10.37 -5.24 0.04
CA ARG A 46 -9.43 -4.21 0.49
C ARG A 46 -8.26 -4.84 1.24
N ALA A 47 -8.53 -5.71 2.21
CA ALA A 47 -7.51 -6.45 2.95
C ALA A 47 -6.58 -7.26 2.02
N ARG A 48 -7.15 -7.96 1.03
CA ARG A 48 -6.35 -8.68 0.02
C ARG A 48 -5.46 -7.75 -0.82
N ARG A 49 -5.96 -6.59 -1.23
CA ARG A 49 -5.18 -5.61 -2.00
C ARG A 49 -4.05 -5.01 -1.18
N ILE A 50 -4.31 -4.65 0.08
CA ILE A 50 -3.27 -4.17 1.01
C ILE A 50 -2.17 -5.22 1.16
N ALA A 51 -2.54 -6.47 1.48
CA ALA A 51 -1.57 -7.56 1.62
C ALA A 51 -0.73 -7.75 0.36
N LYS A 52 -1.36 -7.70 -0.82
CA LYS A 52 -0.65 -7.77 -2.12
C LYS A 52 0.29 -6.59 -2.35
N THR A 53 -0.11 -5.37 -1.97
CA THR A 53 0.74 -4.19 -2.07
C THR A 53 1.96 -4.33 -1.16
N VAL A 54 1.77 -4.73 0.10
CA VAL A 54 2.88 -4.96 1.04
C VAL A 54 3.81 -6.08 0.55
N ASP A 55 3.26 -7.18 0.03
CA ASP A 55 4.04 -8.27 -0.57
C ASP A 55 4.89 -7.78 -1.77
N SER A 56 4.29 -7.02 -2.69
CA SER A 56 5.03 -6.42 -3.82
C SER A 56 6.13 -5.44 -3.38
N LEU A 57 5.99 -4.83 -2.21
CA LEU A 57 7.01 -3.95 -1.61
C LEU A 57 8.02 -4.71 -0.75
N THR A 58 7.90 -6.03 -0.57
CA THR A 58 8.87 -6.84 0.18
C THR A 58 9.62 -7.82 -0.70
N THR A 59 8.99 -8.32 -1.78
CA THR A 59 9.55 -9.33 -2.68
C THR A 59 10.50 -8.74 -3.73
N THR A 60 11.64 -8.21 -3.30
CA THR A 60 12.81 -7.96 -4.17
C THR A 60 14.08 -8.08 -3.37
#